data_AF-A0A2H0LFG6-F1
#
_entry.id   AF-A0A2H0LFG6-F1
#
_cell.length_a   1.000
_cell.length_b   1.000
_cell.length_c   1.000
_cell.angle_alpha   90.00
_cell.angle_beta   90.00
_cell.angle_gamma   90.00
#
_symmetry.space_group_name_H-M   'P 1'
#
loop_
_entity.id
_entity.type
_entity.pdbx_description
1 polymer ?
#
loop_
_entity_poly.entity_id
_entity_poly.type
_entity_poly.pdbx_seq_one_letter_code
_entity_poly.pdbx_strand_id
1 'polypeptide(L)' 'MPLDQFFQTIPLLKRLTPAQRQRLAATSREKRYAKGEAVFRQGEPAEAVCIVKEGRVHLMKFLDGGQASTT' A
#
# COMPACT_ATOMS: atom_id res chain seq x y z
N MET A 1 -2.89 8.44 -15.22
CA MET A 1 -3.05 9.42 -14.13
C MET A 1 -1.72 9.55 -13.39
N PRO A 2 -1.18 10.77 -13.25
CA PRO A 2 0.02 11.04 -12.44
C PRO A 2 -0.18 10.68 -10.95
N LEU A 3 0.90 10.29 -10.25
CA LEU A 3 0.85 9.91 -8.83
C LEU A 3 0.47 11.08 -7.91
N ASP A 4 0.90 12.30 -8.23
CA ASP A 4 0.57 13.49 -7.45
C ASP A 4 -0.94 13.78 -7.45
N GLN A 5 -1.61 13.52 -8.58
CA GLN A 5 -3.06 13.64 -8.70
C GLN A 5 -3.75 12.50 -7.93
N PHE A 6 -3.21 11.28 -7.97
CA PHE A 6 -3.75 10.14 -7.24
C PHE A 6 -3.71 10.37 -5.72
N PHE A 7 -2.66 10.97 -5.19
CA PHE A 7 -2.57 11.27 -3.76
C PHE A 7 -3.65 12.26 -3.28
N GLN A 8 -4.23 13.07 -4.17
CA GLN A 8 -5.35 13.94 -3.81
C GLN A 8 -6.64 13.17 -3.58
N THR A 9 -6.78 11.92 -4.03
CA THR A 9 -7.98 11.13 -3.75
C THR A 9 -7.94 10.51 -2.34
N ILE A 10 -6.75 10.41 -1.75
CA ILE A 10 -6.50 9.71 -0.49
C ILE A 10 -6.64 10.69 0.68
N PRO A 11 -7.62 10.52 1.58
CA PRO A 11 -7.87 11.46 2.68
C PRO A 11 -6.64 11.78 3.53
N LEU A 12 -5.80 10.78 3.80
CA LEU A 12 -4.57 10.93 4.58
C LEU A 12 -3.55 11.86 3.91
N LEU A 13 -3.47 11.86 2.57
CA LEU A 13 -2.46 12.59 1.81
C LEU A 13 -2.95 13.94 1.28
N LYS A 14 -4.27 14.22 1.34
CA LYS A 14 -4.86 15.51 0.95
C LYS A 14 -4.28 16.71 1.72
N ARG A 15 -3.84 16.50 2.97
CA ARG A 15 -3.29 17.55 3.85
C ARG A 15 -1.86 17.97 3.48
N LEU A 16 -1.19 17.24 2.59
CA LEU A 16 0.15 17.58 2.13
C LEU A 16 0.12 18.79 1.20
N THR A 17 1.13 19.65 1.26
CA THR A 17 1.29 20.74 0.29
C THR A 17 1.63 20.20 -1.10
N PRO A 18 1.45 20.98 -2.18
CA PRO A 18 1.84 20.55 -3.53
C PRO A 18 3.30 20.09 -3.63
N ALA A 19 4.23 20.80 -3.00
CA ALA A 19 5.65 20.45 -2.98
C ALA A 19 5.92 19.13 -2.22
N GLN A 20 5.23 18.89 -1.10
CA GLN A 20 5.34 17.63 -0.36
C GLN A 20 4.80 16.45 -1.19
N ARG A 21 3.67 16.64 -1.88
CA ARG A 21 3.10 15.61 -2.78
C ARG A 21 4.02 15.31 -3.95
N GLN A 22 4.65 16.32 -4.55
CA GLN A 22 5.61 16.12 -5.63
C GLN A 22 6.83 15.33 -5.16
N ARG A 23 7.39 15.64 -3.97
CA ARG A 23 8.49 14.85 -3.39
C ARG A 23 8.07 13.40 -3.15
N LEU A 24 6.88 13.18 -2.59
CA LEU A 24 6.35 11.84 -2.38
C LEU A 24 6.16 11.09 -3.70
N ALA A 25 5.64 11.75 -4.73
CA ALA A 25 5.45 11.15 -6.06
C ALA A 25 6.79 10.76 -6.69
N ALA A 26 7.82 11.60 -6.51
CA ALA A 26 9.17 11.35 -7.01
C ALA A 26 9.86 10.15 -6.32
N THR A 27 9.52 9.83 -5.07
CA THR A 27 10.07 8.67 -4.34
C THR A 27 9.19 7.42 -4.42
N SER A 28 7.91 7.59 -4.77
CA SER A 28 6.95 6.49 -4.91
C SER A 28 7.16 5.71 -6.21
N ARG A 29 6.81 4.42 -6.20
CA ARG A 29 6.90 3.53 -7.36
C ARG A 29 5.59 2.77 -7.53
N GLU A 30 5.13 2.61 -8.77
CA GLU A 30 4.01 1.72 -9.06
C GLU A 30 4.52 0.29 -9.18
N LYS A 31 3.93 -0.62 -8.43
CA LYS A 31 4.20 -2.06 -8.51
C LYS A 31 2.90 -2.80 -8.76
N ARG A 32 2.94 -3.75 -9.69
CA ARG A 32 1.81 -4.62 -10.04
C ARG A 32 2.04 -5.99 -9.43
N TYR A 33 0.96 -6.60 -8.95
CA TYR A 33 0.96 -7.92 -8.35
C TYR A 33 -0.07 -8.78 -9.07
N ALA A 34 0.28 -10.02 -9.38
CA ALA A 34 -0.64 -11.00 -9.93
C ALA A 34 -1.59 -11.53 -8.83
N LYS A 35 -2.71 -12.15 -9.25
CA LYS A 35 -3.62 -12.82 -8.31
C LYS A 35 -2.87 -13.93 -7.55
N GLY A 36 -2.91 -13.86 -6.22
CA GLY A 36 -2.23 -14.82 -5.33
C GLY A 36 -0.77 -14.48 -5.03
N GLU A 37 -0.22 -13.42 -5.63
CA GLU A 37 1.12 -12.94 -5.30
C GLU A 37 1.13 -12.23 -3.94
N ALA A 38 2.12 -12.55 -3.10
CA ALA A 38 2.27 -11.95 -1.79
C ALA A 38 2.88 -10.54 -1.91
N VAL A 39 2.22 -9.54 -1.32
CA VAL A 39 2.72 -8.15 -1.27
C VAL A 39 3.83 -8.00 -0.23
N PHE A 40 3.63 -8.59 0.95
CA PHE A 40 4.60 -8.73 2.05
C PHE A 40 4.19 -9.92 2.92
N ARG A 41 5.10 -10.44 3.76
CA ARG A 41 4.77 -11.51 4.72
C ARG A 41 4.91 -11.06 6.17
N GLN A 42 4.14 -11.71 7.05
CA GLN A 42 4.27 -11.51 8.49
C GLN A 42 5.67 -11.88 8.96
N GLY A 43 6.28 -11.02 9.77
CA GLY A 43 7.64 -11.20 10.29
C GLY A 43 8.75 -10.66 9.39
N GLU A 44 8.44 -10.31 8.13
CA GLU A 44 9.39 -9.58 7.28
C GLU A 44 9.47 -8.11 7.73
N PRO A 45 10.67 -7.48 7.71
CA PRO A 45 10.82 -6.06 7.99
C PRO A 45 9.95 -5.20 7.07
N ALA A 46 9.33 -4.16 7.63
CA ALA A 46 8.55 -3.22 6.82
C ALA A 46 9.49 -2.27 6.05
N GLU A 47 9.59 -2.46 4.73
CA GLU A 47 10.45 -1.65 3.86
C GLU A 47 9.75 -0.43 3.25
N ALA A 48 8.42 -0.49 3.10
CA ALA A 48 7.65 0.57 2.45
C ALA A 48 6.19 0.62 2.92
N VAL A 49 5.57 1.79 2.74
CA VAL A 49 4.12 1.95 2.84
C VAL A 49 3.49 1.70 1.47
N CYS A 50 2.56 0.75 1.40
CA CYS A 50 1.83 0.43 0.18
C CYS A 50 0.44 1.08 0.19
N ILE A 51 0.02 1.60 -0.97
CA ILE A 51 -1.31 2.14 -1.18
C ILE A 51 -1.92 1.38 -2.35
N VAL A 52 -3.10 0.79 -2.14
CA VAL A 52 -3.82 0.07 -3.20
C VAL A 52 -4.44 1.10 -4.15
N LYS A 53 -3.85 1.22 -5.34
CA LYS A 53 -4.37 2.08 -6.42
C LYS A 53 -5.54 1.43 -7.15
N GLU A 54 -5.47 0.12 -7.36
CA GLU A 54 -6.49 -0.66 -8.05
C GLU A 54 -6.46 -2.11 -7.55
N GLY A 55 -7.62 -2.77 -7.53
CA GLY A 55 -7.77 -4.15 -7.09
C GLY A 55 -8.10 -4.29 -5.60
N ARG A 56 -7.89 -5.49 -5.05
CA ARG A 56 -8.13 -5.81 -3.64
C ARG A 56 -6.94 -6.61 -3.11
N VAL A 57 -6.57 -6.32 -1.87
CA VAL A 57 -5.54 -7.06 -1.13
C VAL A 57 -6.22 -7.75 0.04
N HIS A 58 -5.85 -9.00 0.28
CA HIS A 58 -6.32 -9.75 1.43
C HIS A 58 -5.25 -9.73 2.52
N LEU A 59 -5.59 -9.25 3.71
CA LEU A 59 -4.70 -9.25 4.87
C LEU A 59 -5.00 -10.48 5.71
N MET A 60 -3.96 -11.26 5.98
CA MET A 60 -4.05 -12.47 6.81
C MET A 60 -3.04 -12.33 7.94
N LYS A 61 -3.49 -12.62 9.17
CA LYS A 61 -2.61 -12.78 10.32
C LYS A 61 -2.63 -14.25 10.74
N PHE A 62 -1.46 -14.87 10.77
CA PHE A 62 -1.34 -16.22 11.31
C PHE A 62 -1.30 -16.12 12.84
N LEU A 63 -2.28 -16.76 13.49
CA LEU A 63 -2.29 -16.95 14.94
C LEU A 63 -1.52 -18.24 15.26
N ASP A 64 -0.69 -18.20 16.30
CA ASP A 64 -0.01 -19.39 16.81
C ASP A 64 -1.08 -20.37 17.33
N GLY A 65 -1.34 -21.44 16.56
CA GLY A 65 -2.40 -22.42 16.84
C GLY A 65 -3.14 -22.98 15.63
N GLY A 66 -2.84 -22.53 14.40
CA GLY A 66 -3.38 -23.16 13.18
C GLY A 66 -4.80 -22.73 12.79
N GLN A 67 -5.27 -21.57 13.27
CA GLN A 67 -6.56 -21.00 12.84
C GLN A 67 -6.34 -19.60 12.29
N ALA A 68 -6.54 -19.44 10.97
CA ALA A 68 -6.44 -18.15 10.28
C ALA A 68 -7.73 -17.36 10.48
N SER A 69 -7.63 -16.14 11.03
CA SER A 69 -8.75 -15.19 11.07
C SER A 69 -8.67 -14.25 9.86
N THR A 70 -9.73 -14.26 9.06
CA THR A 70 -9.93 -13.43 7.87
C THR A 70 -10.74 -12.19 8.27
N THR A 71 -10.21 -10.99 8.05
CA THR A 71 -10.96 -9.72 8.11
C THR A 71 -10.73 -8.91 6.84
#